data_AF-A0A6B3C8F9-F1
#
_entry.id   AF-A0A6B3C8F9-F1
#
_cell.length_a   1.000
_cell.length_b   1.000
_cell.length_c   1.000
_cell.angle_alpha   90.00
_cell.angle_beta   90.00
_cell.angle_gamma   90.00
#
_symmetry.space_group_name_H-M   'P 1'
#
loop_
_entity.id
_entity.type
_entity.pdbx_description
1 polymer ?
#
loop_
_entity_poly.entity_id
_entity_poly.type
_entity_poly.pdbx_seq_one_letter_code
_entity_poly.pdbx_strand_id
1 'polypeptide(L)'
;AVDIAVWDALAKERGVPLADLLGRVRDRVPLYGSGINLNLSAEEVVEQVKGWKADGYFAAKVKVGKPDLEEDVERLTKIREAVGMYPLMVDANQGWTLGQAVQAMSRFEHLGLYWVEEPLRVDDVVAHQRLRARSTTPIGLGENVYTLQQFNQYLANDACDFVQADLGRV
;
A
#
# COMPACT_ATOMS: atom_id res chain seq x y z
N ALA A 1 10.86 -0.13 -19.06
CA ALA A 1 12.26 0.37 -19.27
C ALA A 1 12.40 1.21 -20.54
N VAL A 2 12.17 0.64 -21.74
CA VAL A 2 12.30 1.41 -23.01
C VAL A 2 11.32 2.58 -23.06
N ASP A 3 10.05 2.35 -22.69
CA ASP A 3 9.03 3.41 -22.67
C ASP A 3 9.42 4.61 -21.78
N ILE A 4 9.89 4.35 -20.56
CA ILE A 4 10.44 5.38 -19.65
C ILE A 4 11.56 6.19 -20.33
N ALA A 5 12.48 5.53 -21.04
CA ALA A 5 13.56 6.21 -21.75
C ALA A 5 13.06 7.10 -22.90
N VAL A 6 12.01 6.65 -23.61
CA VAL A 6 11.35 7.44 -24.66
C VAL A 6 10.68 8.68 -24.07
N TRP A 7 9.96 8.55 -22.97
CA TRP A 7 9.33 9.69 -22.29
C TRP A 7 10.35 10.69 -21.74
N ASP A 8 11.45 10.21 -21.16
CA ASP A 8 12.57 11.05 -20.71
C ASP A 8 13.19 11.82 -21.89
N ALA A 9 13.47 11.14 -23.01
CA ALA A 9 14.01 11.77 -24.21
C ALA A 9 13.05 12.83 -24.77
N LEU A 10 11.76 12.53 -24.83
CA LEU A 10 10.73 13.46 -25.32
C LEU A 10 10.61 14.71 -24.44
N ALA A 11 10.64 14.54 -23.11
CA ALA A 11 10.59 15.66 -22.17
C ALA A 11 11.81 16.57 -22.32
N LYS A 12 13.01 15.97 -22.46
CA LYS A 12 14.27 16.69 -22.69
C LYS A 12 14.28 17.43 -24.03
N GLU A 13 13.83 16.80 -25.11
CA GLU A 13 13.73 17.42 -26.43
C GLU A 13 12.81 18.66 -26.40
N ARG A 14 11.71 18.59 -25.65
CA ARG A 14 10.76 19.70 -25.49
C ARG A 14 11.18 20.73 -24.45
N GLY A 15 12.26 20.49 -23.69
CA GLY A 15 12.74 21.38 -22.65
C GLY A 15 11.74 21.57 -21.49
N VAL A 16 10.89 20.58 -21.21
CA VAL A 16 9.88 20.64 -20.15
C VAL A 16 10.06 19.50 -19.15
N PRO A 17 9.71 19.69 -17.86
CA PRO A 17 9.65 18.58 -16.91
C PRO A 17 8.65 17.50 -17.36
N LEU A 18 8.95 16.22 -17.09
CA LEU A 18 8.06 15.10 -17.44
C LEU A 18 6.65 15.27 -16.86
N ALA A 19 6.54 15.79 -15.63
CA ALA A 19 5.25 16.05 -14.99
C ALA A 19 4.38 17.01 -15.83
N ASP A 20 4.97 18.02 -16.46
CA ASP A 20 4.22 18.98 -17.29
C ASP A 20 3.81 18.35 -18.62
N LEU A 21 4.68 17.53 -19.20
CA LEU A 21 4.39 16.75 -20.40
C LEU A 21 3.21 15.77 -20.18
N LEU A 22 3.11 15.18 -18.99
CA LEU A 22 2.03 14.26 -18.60
C LEU A 22 0.79 14.97 -18.04
N GLY A 23 0.78 16.30 -17.96
CA GLY A 23 -0.34 17.08 -17.44
C GLY A 23 -0.31 17.26 -15.92
N ARG A 24 0.67 18.01 -15.41
CA ARG A 24 0.80 18.36 -13.99
C ARG A 24 -0.51 18.95 -13.45
N VAL A 25 -1.04 18.35 -12.39
CA VAL A 25 -2.23 18.86 -11.68
C VAL A 25 -1.95 19.38 -10.27
N ARG A 26 -0.72 19.24 -9.79
CA ARG A 26 -0.26 19.72 -8.47
C ARG A 26 1.26 19.86 -8.42
N ASP A 27 1.74 20.72 -7.54
CA ASP A 27 3.19 20.96 -7.38
C ASP A 27 3.86 20.03 -6.38
N ARG A 28 3.08 19.42 -5.49
CA ARG A 28 3.56 18.54 -4.42
C ARG A 28 2.63 17.36 -4.24
N VAL A 29 3.20 16.22 -3.85
CA VAL A 29 2.48 15.00 -3.47
C VAL A 29 2.89 14.62 -2.05
N PRO A 30 1.95 14.21 -1.18
CA PRO A 30 2.31 13.66 0.11
C PRO A 30 3.06 12.34 -0.09
N LEU A 31 4.11 12.13 0.70
CA LEU A 31 4.85 10.88 0.75
C LEU A 31 4.53 10.16 2.06
N TYR A 32 4.66 8.84 2.05
CA TYR A 32 4.61 8.02 3.26
C TYR A 32 5.89 7.22 3.42
N GLY A 33 6.29 7.00 4.67
CA GLY A 33 7.43 6.14 4.99
C GLY A 33 7.05 4.67 4.75
N SER A 34 7.88 3.93 4.04
CA SER A 34 7.62 2.53 3.68
C SER A 34 8.89 1.71 3.86
N GLY A 35 8.78 0.54 4.47
CA GLY A 35 9.93 -0.34 4.75
C GLY A 35 9.58 -1.82 4.66
N ILE A 36 10.56 -2.64 4.27
CA ILE A 36 10.48 -4.10 4.36
C ILE A 36 10.94 -4.49 5.76
N ASN A 37 10.00 -4.53 6.71
CA ASN A 37 10.30 -4.58 8.14
C ASN A 37 9.62 -5.73 8.89
N LEU A 38 9.17 -6.78 8.17
CA LEU A 38 8.52 -7.94 8.78
C LEU A 38 9.43 -8.69 9.77
N ASN A 39 10.74 -8.66 9.53
CA ASN A 39 11.76 -9.31 10.35
C ASN A 39 12.18 -8.49 11.58
N LEU A 40 11.79 -7.22 11.67
CA LEU A 40 12.16 -6.35 12.78
C LEU A 40 11.30 -6.61 14.02
N SER A 41 11.85 -6.29 15.19
CA SER A 41 11.08 -6.29 16.44
C SER A 41 10.02 -5.20 16.44
N ALA A 42 9.05 -5.28 17.36
CA ALA A 42 8.03 -4.24 17.49
C ALA A 42 8.67 -2.88 17.83
N GLU A 43 9.69 -2.88 18.69
CA GLU A 43 10.39 -1.67 19.13
C GLU A 43 11.14 -1.00 17.97
N GLU A 44 11.82 -1.79 17.12
CA GLU A 44 12.50 -1.29 15.93
C GLU A 44 11.53 -0.66 14.92
N VAL A 45 10.38 -1.30 14.68
CA VAL A 45 9.35 -0.75 13.78
C VAL A 45 8.73 0.52 14.36
N VAL A 46 8.50 0.57 15.67
CA VAL A 46 7.99 1.78 16.35
C VAL A 46 8.94 2.95 16.15
N GLU A 47 10.24 2.76 16.37
CA GLU A 47 11.22 3.84 16.17
C GLU A 47 11.32 4.27 14.70
N GLN A 48 11.22 3.32 13.76
CA GLN A 48 11.17 3.65 12.33
C GLN A 48 9.94 4.52 11.98
N VAL A 49 8.76 4.17 12.49
CA VAL A 49 7.53 4.95 12.26
C VAL A 49 7.59 6.33 12.92
N LYS A 50 8.15 6.44 14.13
CA LYS A 50 8.42 7.73 14.78
C LYS A 50 9.36 8.60 13.95
N GLY A 51 10.42 8.01 13.41
CA GLY A 51 11.37 8.69 12.52
C GLY A 51 10.66 9.31 11.31
N TRP A 52 9.87 8.52 10.57
CA TRP A 52 9.13 9.04 9.41
C TRP A 52 8.13 10.13 9.81
N LYS A 53 7.44 9.99 10.94
CA LYS A 53 6.56 11.05 11.45
C LYS A 53 7.33 12.34 11.76
N ALA A 54 8.50 12.23 12.38
CA ALA A 54 9.36 13.36 12.71
C ALA A 54 9.93 14.05 11.45
N ASP A 55 10.25 13.28 10.42
CA ASP A 55 10.71 13.76 9.11
C ASP A 55 9.60 14.45 8.29
N GLY A 56 8.35 14.43 8.77
CA GLY A 56 7.22 15.11 8.14
C GLY A 56 6.54 14.31 7.03
N TYR A 57 6.73 12.99 6.97
CA TYR A 57 5.92 12.14 6.10
C TYR A 57 4.44 12.21 6.51
N PHE A 58 3.55 12.03 5.53
CA PHE A 58 2.10 12.07 5.75
C PHE A 58 1.59 10.84 6.49
N ALA A 59 2.21 9.69 6.23
CA ALA A 59 1.80 8.39 6.76
C ALA A 59 3.00 7.43 6.87
N ALA A 60 2.76 6.25 7.41
CA ALA A 60 3.70 5.12 7.36
C ALA A 60 3.02 3.84 6.86
N LYS A 61 3.78 2.95 6.23
CA LYS A 61 3.37 1.59 5.85
C LYS A 61 4.34 0.58 6.42
N VAL A 62 3.80 -0.46 7.06
CA VAL A 62 4.60 -1.56 7.66
C VAL A 62 4.16 -2.91 7.15
N LYS A 63 5.05 -3.90 7.19
CA LYS A 63 4.77 -5.26 6.74
C LYS A 63 4.07 -6.09 7.82
N VAL A 64 3.06 -6.83 7.38
CA VAL A 64 2.33 -7.85 8.14
C VAL A 64 2.36 -9.18 7.38
N GLY A 65 1.76 -10.23 7.93
CA GLY A 65 1.84 -11.58 7.38
C GLY A 65 2.83 -12.46 8.13
N LYS A 66 3.02 -12.21 9.44
CA LYS A 66 3.72 -13.15 10.33
C LYS A 66 2.99 -14.50 10.36
N PRO A 67 3.71 -15.61 10.66
CA PRO A 67 3.07 -16.91 10.86
C PRO A 67 2.00 -16.90 11.96
N ASP A 68 2.23 -16.14 13.03
CA ASP A 68 1.25 -15.86 14.08
C ASP A 68 0.66 -14.46 13.89
N LEU A 69 -0.67 -14.40 13.74
CA LEU A 69 -1.40 -13.14 13.61
C LEU A 69 -1.27 -12.26 14.86
N GLU A 70 -1.14 -12.86 16.05
CA GLU A 70 -1.02 -12.08 17.28
C GLU A 70 0.26 -11.25 17.32
N GLU A 71 1.35 -11.73 16.70
CA GLU A 71 2.58 -10.93 16.56
C GLU A 71 2.32 -9.65 15.77
N ASP A 72 1.56 -9.73 14.68
CA ASP A 72 1.21 -8.54 13.89
C ASP A 72 0.27 -7.61 14.65
N VAL A 73 -0.73 -8.16 15.37
CA VAL A 73 -1.62 -7.36 16.23
C VAL A 73 -0.82 -6.62 17.30
N GLU A 74 0.11 -7.29 17.99
CA GLU A 74 0.95 -6.66 19.02
C GLU A 74 1.84 -5.55 18.43
N ARG A 75 2.51 -5.84 17.31
CA ARG A 75 3.37 -4.86 16.61
C ARG A 75 2.59 -3.61 16.24
N LEU A 76 1.41 -3.77 15.63
CA LEU A 76 0.60 -2.63 15.20
C LEU A 76 -0.01 -1.87 16.39
N THR A 77 -0.37 -2.58 17.48
CA THR A 77 -0.86 -1.95 18.71
C THR A 77 0.22 -1.06 19.31
N LYS A 78 1.45 -1.54 19.44
CA LYS A 78 2.60 -0.76 19.94
C LYS A 78 2.88 0.47 19.07
N ILE A 79 2.77 0.35 17.74
CA ILE A 79 2.88 1.50 16.84
C ILE A 79 1.76 2.51 17.14
N ARG A 80 0.51 2.05 17.23
CA ARG A 80 -0.64 2.93 17.47
C ARG A 80 -0.53 3.66 18.81
N GLU A 81 -0.11 2.98 19.88
CA GLU A 81 0.19 3.57 21.18
C GLU A 81 1.27 4.66 21.09
N ALA A 82 2.33 4.41 20.31
CA ALA A 82 3.47 5.31 20.21
C ALA A 82 3.20 6.57 19.37
N VAL A 83 2.41 6.47 18.28
CA VAL A 83 2.22 7.58 17.34
C VAL A 83 0.80 8.15 17.29
N GLY A 84 -0.13 7.63 18.09
CA GLY A 84 -1.55 8.03 18.10
C GLY A 84 -2.19 7.76 16.75
N MET A 85 -3.19 8.54 16.33
CA MET A 85 -3.90 8.38 15.04
C MET A 85 -3.12 8.86 13.80
N TYR A 86 -1.77 8.87 13.85
CA TYR A 86 -0.96 9.08 12.66
C TYR A 86 -1.33 8.04 11.57
N PRO A 87 -1.58 8.43 10.31
CA PRO A 87 -2.02 7.49 9.29
C PRO A 87 -1.04 6.32 9.12
N LEU A 88 -1.58 5.11 9.20
CA LEU A 88 -0.82 3.87 9.17
C LEU A 88 -1.48 2.91 8.19
N MET A 89 -0.69 2.37 7.29
CA MET A 89 -1.07 1.32 6.35
C MET A 89 -0.30 0.06 6.69
N VAL A 90 -0.84 -1.08 6.24
CA VAL A 90 -0.15 -2.36 6.34
C VAL A 90 -0.07 -3.02 4.98
N ASP A 91 0.90 -3.88 4.79
CA ASP A 91 1.15 -4.58 3.53
C ASP A 91 1.44 -6.05 3.81
N ALA A 92 0.59 -6.91 3.26
CA ALA A 92 0.64 -8.36 3.46
C ALA A 92 1.34 -9.10 2.31
N ASN A 93 1.75 -8.39 1.23
CA ASN A 93 2.42 -8.94 0.05
C ASN A 93 1.83 -10.25 -0.48
N GLN A 94 0.51 -10.27 -0.65
CA GLN A 94 -0.26 -11.40 -1.17
C GLN A 94 -0.17 -12.66 -0.30
N GLY A 95 0.22 -12.50 0.96
CA GLY A 95 0.55 -13.60 1.87
C GLY A 95 -0.65 -14.30 2.49
N TRP A 96 -1.86 -13.74 2.37
CA TRP A 96 -3.06 -14.33 2.98
C TRP A 96 -3.97 -15.02 1.97
N THR A 97 -4.63 -16.07 2.47
CA THR A 97 -5.89 -16.56 1.89
C THR A 97 -7.04 -15.62 2.26
N LEU A 98 -8.18 -15.74 1.55
CA LEU A 98 -9.38 -14.94 1.87
C LEU A 98 -9.81 -15.07 3.33
N GLY A 99 -9.75 -16.29 3.90
CA GLY A 99 -10.12 -16.52 5.30
C GLY A 99 -9.17 -15.83 6.28
N GLN A 100 -7.86 -15.94 6.04
CA GLN A 100 -6.84 -15.27 6.86
C GLN A 100 -6.97 -13.75 6.78
N ALA A 101 -7.20 -13.20 5.59
CA ALA A 101 -7.38 -11.75 5.40
C ALA A 101 -8.61 -11.23 6.16
N VAL A 102 -9.75 -11.94 6.10
CA VAL A 102 -10.95 -11.57 6.88
C VAL A 102 -10.66 -11.56 8.38
N GLN A 103 -9.96 -12.58 8.89
CA GLN A 103 -9.57 -12.65 10.30
C GLN A 103 -8.62 -11.50 10.68
N ALA A 104 -7.54 -11.30 9.91
CA ALA A 104 -6.55 -10.27 10.17
C ALA A 104 -7.18 -8.85 10.15
N MET A 105 -7.95 -8.54 9.12
CA MET A 105 -8.60 -7.22 9.00
C MET A 105 -9.61 -6.96 10.12
N SER A 106 -10.36 -7.98 10.56
CA SER A 106 -11.24 -7.85 11.73
C SER A 106 -10.45 -7.56 13.00
N ARG A 107 -9.31 -8.23 13.20
CA ARG A 107 -8.43 -7.97 14.35
C ARG A 107 -7.79 -6.60 14.30
N PHE A 108 -7.56 -6.04 13.12
CA PHE A 108 -6.97 -4.71 12.94
C PHE A 108 -7.98 -3.56 12.95
N GLU A 109 -9.29 -3.83 12.99
CA GLU A 109 -10.33 -2.80 12.83
C GLU A 109 -10.19 -1.64 13.85
N HIS A 110 -9.93 -1.97 15.12
CA HIS A 110 -9.75 -0.99 16.19
C HIS A 110 -8.50 -0.10 16.03
N LEU A 111 -7.57 -0.48 15.15
CA LEU A 111 -6.35 0.28 14.89
C LEU A 111 -6.57 1.43 13.92
N GLY A 112 -7.72 1.48 13.21
CA GLY A 112 -8.04 2.56 12.28
C GLY A 112 -6.97 2.71 11.18
N LEU A 113 -6.67 1.61 10.50
CA LEU A 113 -5.70 1.58 9.40
C LEU A 113 -6.23 2.39 8.20
N TYR A 114 -5.32 3.04 7.48
CA TYR A 114 -5.65 3.87 6.32
C TYR A 114 -5.89 3.01 5.06
N TRP A 115 -5.13 1.92 4.88
CA TRP A 115 -5.48 0.80 3.99
C TRP A 115 -4.73 -0.49 4.40
N VAL A 116 -5.17 -1.61 3.83
CA VAL A 116 -4.45 -2.90 3.80
C VAL A 116 -4.03 -3.19 2.37
N GLU A 117 -2.74 -3.39 2.15
CA GLU A 117 -2.14 -3.57 0.83
C GLU A 117 -1.91 -5.03 0.49
N GLU A 118 -2.25 -5.40 -0.75
CA GLU A 118 -2.12 -6.73 -1.32
C GLU A 118 -2.46 -7.84 -0.31
N PRO A 119 -3.68 -7.87 0.27
CA PRO A 119 -4.04 -8.91 1.23
C PRO A 119 -4.01 -10.31 0.60
N LEU A 120 -4.42 -10.42 -0.68
CA LEU A 120 -4.57 -11.68 -1.41
C LEU A 120 -3.72 -11.67 -2.67
N ARG A 121 -3.61 -12.83 -3.32
CA ARG A 121 -2.95 -12.93 -4.63
C ARG A 121 -3.63 -12.05 -5.67
N VAL A 122 -2.81 -11.33 -6.44
CA VAL A 122 -3.23 -10.29 -7.38
C VAL A 122 -4.09 -10.80 -8.55
N ASP A 123 -4.08 -12.10 -8.81
CA ASP A 123 -4.92 -12.75 -9.84
C ASP A 123 -6.36 -13.02 -9.38
N ASP A 124 -6.63 -13.01 -8.07
CA ASP A 124 -7.96 -13.31 -7.52
C ASP A 124 -8.80 -12.03 -7.28
N VAL A 125 -9.23 -11.41 -8.39
CA VAL A 125 -10.08 -10.20 -8.38
C VAL A 125 -11.39 -10.44 -7.62
N VAL A 126 -11.98 -11.63 -7.76
CA VAL A 126 -13.26 -11.98 -7.13
C VAL A 126 -13.10 -12.12 -5.62
N ALA A 127 -12.01 -12.71 -5.13
CA ALA A 127 -11.76 -12.76 -3.69
C ALA A 127 -11.49 -11.38 -3.11
N HIS A 128 -10.82 -10.48 -3.83
CA HIS A 128 -10.68 -9.08 -3.41
C HIS A 128 -12.01 -8.37 -3.29
N GLN A 129 -12.91 -8.52 -4.28
CA GLN A 129 -14.28 -7.98 -4.19
C GLN A 129 -15.02 -8.52 -2.96
N ARG A 130 -14.94 -9.83 -2.69
CA ARG A 130 -15.56 -10.46 -1.51
C ARG A 130 -14.95 -9.99 -0.20
N LEU A 131 -13.65 -9.75 -0.16
CA LEU A 131 -12.95 -9.25 1.02
C LEU A 131 -13.38 -7.81 1.32
N ARG A 132 -13.38 -6.96 0.29
CA ARG A 132 -13.80 -5.55 0.39
C ARG A 132 -15.22 -5.41 0.91
N ALA A 133 -16.15 -6.23 0.41
CA ALA A 133 -17.54 -6.24 0.88
C ALA A 133 -17.71 -6.63 2.37
N ARG A 134 -16.66 -7.14 3.02
CA ARG A 134 -16.67 -7.62 4.41
C ARG A 134 -15.77 -6.80 5.34
N SER A 135 -15.06 -5.80 4.83
CA SER A 135 -14.15 -4.98 5.62
C SER A 135 -14.54 -3.51 5.54
N THR A 136 -14.39 -2.82 6.65
CA THR A 136 -14.47 -1.36 6.74
C THR A 136 -13.15 -0.68 6.40
N THR A 137 -12.05 -1.45 6.37
CA THR A 137 -10.72 -0.92 6.06
C THR A 137 -10.48 -0.96 4.55
N PRO A 138 -10.05 0.15 3.92
CA PRO A 138 -9.78 0.18 2.49
C PRO A 138 -8.71 -0.81 2.03
N ILE A 139 -8.80 -1.26 0.78
CA ILE A 139 -7.84 -2.19 0.17
C ILE A 139 -7.01 -1.47 -0.90
N GLY A 140 -5.68 -1.60 -0.81
CA GLY A 140 -4.74 -1.11 -1.82
C GLY A 140 -4.06 -2.25 -2.58
N LEU A 141 -3.82 -2.06 -3.88
CA LEU A 141 -3.00 -2.96 -4.70
C LEU A 141 -2.57 -2.30 -6.01
N GLY A 142 -1.58 -2.90 -6.68
CA GLY A 142 -1.22 -2.53 -8.05
C GLY A 142 0.21 -2.86 -8.45
N GLU A 143 1.13 -3.02 -7.50
CA GLU A 143 2.56 -3.26 -7.79
C GLU A 143 2.80 -4.59 -8.52
N ASN A 144 1.88 -5.56 -8.40
CA ASN A 144 1.93 -6.83 -9.12
C ASN A 144 0.85 -6.97 -10.21
N VAL A 145 0.18 -5.88 -10.59
CA VAL A 145 -0.74 -5.85 -11.73
C VAL A 145 0.04 -5.39 -12.96
N TYR A 146 0.15 -6.23 -13.98
CA TYR A 146 1.06 -5.98 -15.11
C TYR A 146 0.38 -5.45 -16.38
N THR A 147 -0.95 -5.41 -16.42
CA THR A 147 -1.68 -5.07 -17.65
C THR A 147 -2.82 -4.11 -17.37
N LEU A 148 -3.08 -3.23 -18.35
CA LEU A 148 -4.23 -2.34 -18.34
C LEU A 148 -5.55 -3.13 -18.19
N GLN A 149 -5.64 -4.30 -18.82
CA GLN A 149 -6.80 -5.18 -18.75
C GLN A 149 -7.06 -5.65 -17.31
N GLN A 150 -6.01 -6.03 -16.58
CA GLN A 150 -6.16 -6.47 -15.19
C GLN A 150 -6.51 -5.30 -14.26
N PHE A 151 -5.93 -4.10 -14.46
CA PHE A 151 -6.41 -2.90 -13.76
C PHE A 151 -7.89 -2.63 -14.02
N ASN A 152 -8.32 -2.72 -15.28
CA ASN A 152 -9.72 -2.54 -15.65
C ASN A 152 -10.62 -3.59 -14.98
N GLN A 153 -10.16 -4.83 -14.80
CA GLN A 153 -10.91 -5.85 -14.06
C GLN A 153 -11.09 -5.45 -12.59
N TYR A 154 -10.04 -4.98 -11.92
CA TYR A 154 -10.14 -4.51 -10.53
C TYR A 154 -11.12 -3.34 -10.38
N LEU A 155 -11.01 -2.35 -11.26
CA LEU A 155 -11.89 -1.17 -11.25
C LEU A 155 -13.34 -1.52 -11.57
N ALA A 156 -13.58 -2.33 -12.61
CA ALA A 156 -14.92 -2.70 -13.04
C ALA A 156 -15.66 -3.58 -12.01
N ASN A 157 -14.92 -4.33 -11.18
CA ASN A 157 -15.49 -5.17 -10.14
C ASN A 157 -15.52 -4.51 -8.75
N ASP A 158 -15.11 -3.24 -8.63
CA ASP A 158 -15.04 -2.52 -7.35
C ASP A 158 -14.25 -3.31 -6.29
N ALA A 159 -13.11 -3.87 -6.73
CA ALA A 159 -12.31 -4.84 -5.98
C ALA A 159 -11.12 -4.22 -5.22
N CYS A 160 -10.88 -2.91 -5.35
CA CYS A 160 -9.91 -2.16 -4.55
C CYS A 160 -10.34 -0.70 -4.39
N ASP A 161 -9.78 -0.04 -3.38
CA ASP A 161 -10.02 1.38 -3.09
C ASP A 161 -8.82 2.26 -3.51
N PHE A 162 -7.60 1.71 -3.44
CA PHE A 162 -6.37 2.39 -3.84
C PHE A 162 -5.64 1.60 -4.93
N VAL A 163 -5.34 2.27 -6.04
CA VAL A 163 -4.55 1.71 -7.15
C VAL A 163 -3.10 2.18 -7.03
N GLN A 164 -2.15 1.24 -7.13
CA GLN A 164 -0.73 1.46 -6.90
C GLN A 164 0.10 0.97 -8.10
N ALA A 165 -0.08 1.59 -9.27
CA ALA A 165 0.64 1.20 -10.48
C ALA A 165 2.15 1.50 -10.36
N ASP A 166 2.99 0.51 -10.69
CA ASP A 166 4.45 0.64 -10.74
C ASP A 166 4.93 0.77 -12.18
N LEU A 167 5.34 1.98 -12.58
CA LEU A 167 5.88 2.28 -13.92
C LEU A 167 7.14 1.46 -14.27
N GLY A 168 7.84 0.90 -13.29
CA GLY A 168 8.96 -0.02 -13.53
C GLY A 168 8.51 -1.35 -14.13
N ARG A 169 7.22 -1.69 -13.98
CA ARG A 169 6.64 -2.99 -14.32
C ARG A 169 5.55 -2.92 -15.40
N VAL A 170 4.78 -1.83 -15.46
CA VAL A 170 3.68 -1.63 -16.42
C VAL A 170 4.01 -0.65 -17.53
#